data_AF-A0A8X6W3U8-F1
#
_entry.id   AF-A0A8X6W3U8-F1
#
_cell.length_a   1.000
_cell.length_b   1.000
_cell.length_c   1.000
_cell.angle_alpha   90.00
_cell.angle_beta   90.00
_cell.angle_gamma   90.00
#
_symmetry.space_group_name_H-M   'P 1'
#
loop_
_entity.id
_entity.type
_entity.pdbx_description
1 polymer ?
#
loop_
_entity_poly.entity_id
_entity_poly.type
_entity_poly.pdbx_seq_one_letter_code
_entity_poly.pdbx_strand_id
1 'polypeptide(L)'
;MAVVADFHKRILFSDEAHFWLNGYVNKQNGRIWSEANPQVYVETPLHPETLTVWCALWTGGIIGPYFFKNDEGHNVTVNDDRYRAMITNFFIPELHNHDVQELWFQQDGATCHTARATIDLLKDTFGDRLMSRLGPVSWPPRSCDLTPLDYFLWGYVKSLVYADKTQTLDHLEDNIRRVIADIRPQMLENSSKIGRPDWTTSEPAVAVLCQKSYLKCNATRLSFE
;
A
#
# COMPACT_ATOMS: atom_id res chain seq x y z
N MET A 1 6.49 29.54 11.67
CA MET A 1 6.31 28.12 12.05
C MET A 1 7.50 27.34 11.49
N ALA A 2 8.14 26.49 12.29
CA ALA A 2 9.32 25.75 11.85
C ALA A 2 8.96 24.84 10.66
N VAL A 3 9.75 24.91 9.58
CA VAL A 3 9.71 23.90 8.52
C VAL A 3 10.18 22.59 9.17
N VAL A 4 9.29 21.61 9.31
CA VAL A 4 9.70 20.27 9.72
C VAL A 4 10.40 19.67 8.50
N ALA A 5 11.73 19.80 8.45
CA ALA A 5 12.55 19.10 7.49
C ALA A 5 12.18 17.60 7.53
N ASP A 6 12.17 16.96 6.36
CA ASP A 6 11.92 15.53 6.24
C ASP A 6 10.52 15.02 6.68
N PHE A 7 9.47 15.84 6.55
CA PHE A 7 8.09 15.42 6.87
C PHE A 7 7.67 14.10 6.19
N HIS A 8 8.09 13.87 4.95
CA HIS A 8 7.84 12.62 4.21
C HIS A 8 8.36 11.36 4.92
N LYS A 9 9.39 11.47 5.76
CA LYS A 9 9.94 10.37 6.57
C LYS A 9 9.04 10.01 7.75
N ARG A 10 8.13 10.92 8.11
CA ARG A 10 7.18 10.76 9.21
C ARG A 10 5.82 10.24 8.74
N ILE A 11 5.68 9.84 7.48
CA ILE A 11 4.43 9.30 6.95
C ILE A 11 4.53 7.78 6.87
N LEU A 12 3.57 7.12 7.50
CA LEU A 12 3.33 5.69 7.44
C LEU A 12 2.21 5.44 6.43
N PHE A 13 2.61 5.04 5.22
CA PHE A 13 1.68 4.67 4.16
C PHE A 13 1.22 3.23 4.38
N SER A 14 -0.05 2.93 4.13
CA SER A 14 -0.57 1.55 4.15
C SER A 14 -1.40 1.24 2.93
N ASP A 15 -1.38 -0.01 2.50
CA ASP A 15 -2.14 -0.48 1.34
C ASP A 15 -2.28 -2.02 1.35
N GLU A 16 -3.17 -2.54 0.51
CA GLU A 16 -3.38 -3.95 0.26
C GLU A 16 -2.99 -4.35 -1.18
N ALA A 17 -2.32 -5.48 -1.32
CA ALA A 17 -2.08 -6.10 -2.62
C ALA A 17 -2.57 -7.54 -2.69
N HIS A 18 -3.14 -7.88 -3.85
CA HIS A 18 -3.44 -9.26 -4.22
C HIS A 18 -2.24 -9.93 -4.90
N PHE A 19 -1.97 -11.16 -4.50
CA PHE A 19 -1.03 -12.10 -5.11
C PHE A 19 -1.78 -13.35 -5.54
N TRP A 20 -1.74 -13.66 -6.83
CA TRP A 20 -2.37 -14.85 -7.40
C TRP A 20 -1.36 -15.99 -7.52
N LEU A 21 -1.77 -17.22 -7.18
CA LEU A 21 -0.89 -18.39 -7.22
C LEU A 21 -0.39 -18.72 -8.62
N ASN A 22 -1.21 -18.48 -9.64
CA ASN A 22 -0.84 -18.68 -11.05
C ASN A 22 0.10 -17.58 -11.60
N GLY A 23 0.58 -16.66 -10.75
CA GLY A 23 1.43 -15.56 -11.18
C GLY A 23 0.72 -14.55 -12.07
N TYR A 24 -0.61 -14.40 -11.96
CA TYR A 24 -1.36 -13.46 -12.77
C TYR A 24 -0.80 -12.04 -12.64
N VAL A 25 -0.08 -11.62 -13.69
CA VAL A 25 0.35 -10.24 -13.91
C VAL A 25 -0.82 -9.51 -14.57
N ASN A 26 -1.20 -8.37 -14.00
CA ASN A 26 -2.26 -7.48 -14.52
C ASN A 26 -2.21 -7.39 -16.06
N LYS A 27 -3.35 -7.54 -16.75
CA LYS A 27 -3.50 -7.48 -18.22
C LYS A 27 -2.86 -6.25 -18.87
N GLN A 28 -2.69 -5.15 -18.13
CA GLN A 28 -1.98 -3.95 -18.61
C GLN A 28 -0.45 -4.14 -18.72
N ASN A 29 0.14 -5.07 -17.97
CA ASN A 29 1.58 -5.40 -17.99
C ASN A 29 1.91 -6.63 -18.85
N GLY A 30 0.91 -7.43 -19.25
CA GLY A 30 1.06 -8.59 -20.13
C GLY A 30 0.90 -8.26 -21.62
N ARG A 31 1.59 -7.24 -22.13
CA ARG A 31 1.50 -6.84 -23.54
C ARG A 31 2.42 -7.70 -24.40
N ILE A 32 1.85 -8.68 -25.12
CA ILE A 32 2.57 -9.45 -26.14
C ILE A 32 2.69 -8.57 -27.39
N TRP A 33 3.90 -8.10 -27.69
CA TRP A 33 4.20 -7.42 -28.95
C TRP A 33 4.54 -8.47 -30.00
N SER A 34 3.83 -8.45 -31.13
CA SER A 34 4.07 -9.33 -32.27
C SER A 34 3.68 -8.59 -33.55
N GLU A 35 4.39 -8.83 -34.65
CA GLU A 35 4.14 -8.21 -35.95
C GLU A 35 2.83 -8.72 -36.60
N ALA A 36 2.31 -9.86 -36.14
CA ALA A 36 1.00 -10.41 -36.49
C ALA A 36 0.26 -10.91 -35.24
N ASN A 37 -1.08 -10.93 -35.28
CA ASN A 37 -1.91 -11.37 -34.15
C ASN A 37 -1.49 -12.79 -33.68
N PRO A 38 -0.96 -12.95 -32.45
CA PRO A 38 -0.36 -14.21 -31.99
C PRO A 38 -1.32 -15.39 -31.87
N GLN A 39 -2.65 -15.17 -31.84
CA GLN A 39 -3.65 -16.19 -31.47
C GLN A 39 -3.31 -16.93 -30.16
N VAL A 40 -2.62 -16.24 -29.24
CA VAL A 40 -2.25 -16.80 -27.94
C VAL A 40 -3.43 -16.63 -27.00
N TYR A 41 -4.06 -17.76 -26.65
CA TYR A 41 -5.07 -17.85 -25.62
C TYR A 41 -4.39 -18.25 -24.30
N VAL A 42 -4.47 -17.40 -23.29
CA VAL A 42 -4.05 -17.76 -21.92
C VAL A 42 -5.31 -18.10 -21.14
N GLU A 43 -5.58 -19.39 -20.99
CA GLU A 43 -6.65 -19.86 -20.09
C GLU A 43 -6.31 -19.43 -18.66
N THR A 44 -7.24 -18.72 -18.03
CA THR A 44 -7.11 -18.29 -16.63
C THR A 44 -8.22 -18.98 -15.83
N PRO A 45 -7.93 -19.58 -14.67
CA PRO A 45 -8.96 -20.11 -13.79
C PRO A 45 -10.01 -19.04 -13.47
N LEU A 46 -11.29 -19.42 -13.42
CA LEU A 46 -12.39 -18.51 -13.07
C LEU A 46 -12.28 -17.97 -11.63
N HIS A 47 -11.62 -18.74 -10.75
CA HIS A 47 -11.31 -18.39 -9.37
C HIS A 47 -9.86 -18.79 -9.04
N PRO A 48 -8.85 -18.02 -9.48
CA PRO A 48 -7.48 -18.28 -9.10
C PRO A 48 -7.34 -18.06 -7.59
N GLU A 49 -6.62 -18.95 -6.92
CA GLU A 49 -6.32 -18.79 -5.50
C GLU A 49 -5.49 -17.52 -5.27
N THR A 50 -5.91 -16.69 -4.32
CA THR A 50 -5.29 -15.38 -4.04
C THR A 50 -4.97 -15.19 -2.57
N LEU A 51 -3.80 -14.60 -2.31
CA LEU A 51 -3.46 -13.98 -1.04
C LEU A 51 -3.75 -12.49 -1.11
N THR A 52 -4.45 -11.95 -0.11
CA THR A 52 -4.51 -10.50 0.10
C THR A 52 -3.56 -10.16 1.22
N VAL A 53 -2.60 -9.29 0.94
CA VAL A 53 -1.52 -8.92 1.85
C VAL A 53 -1.63 -7.44 2.16
N TRP A 54 -1.57 -7.11 3.45
CA TRP A 54 -1.50 -5.73 3.93
C TRP A 54 -0.10 -5.43 4.46
N CYS A 55 0.41 -4.25 4.16
CA CYS A 55 1.64 -3.70 4.74
C CYS A 55 1.46 -2.22 5.06
N ALA A 56 2.25 -1.75 6.02
CA ALA A 56 2.53 -0.33 6.20
C ALA A 56 4.02 -0.04 6.06
N LEU A 57 4.39 1.04 5.38
CA LEU A 57 5.76 1.39 5.03
C LEU A 57 6.04 2.85 5.40
N TRP A 58 7.18 3.06 6.06
CA TRP A 58 7.79 4.37 6.27
C TRP A 58 9.32 4.26 6.07
N THR A 59 10.05 5.34 6.25
CA THR A 59 11.50 5.32 6.03
C THR A 59 12.29 4.47 7.04
N GLY A 60 11.71 4.20 8.21
CA GLY A 60 12.35 3.38 9.23
C GLY A 60 12.07 1.88 9.11
N GLY A 61 11.14 1.46 8.24
CA GLY A 61 10.79 0.05 8.12
C GLY A 61 9.48 -0.25 7.42
N ILE A 62 9.10 -1.51 7.50
CA ILE A 62 7.81 -2.03 7.04
C ILE A 62 7.18 -2.77 8.23
N ILE A 63 5.91 -2.46 8.53
CA ILE A 63 5.06 -3.28 9.39
C ILE A 63 4.23 -4.18 8.48
N GLY A 64 4.26 -5.49 8.73
CA GLY A 64 3.72 -6.50 7.82
C GLY A 64 4.79 -7.49 7.36
N PRO A 65 4.45 -8.40 6.44
CA PRO A 65 3.13 -8.57 5.82
C PRO A 65 2.08 -9.18 6.76
N TYR A 66 0.84 -8.68 6.68
CA TYR A 66 -0.34 -9.31 7.26
C TYR A 66 -1.15 -10.02 6.17
N PHE A 67 -1.56 -11.27 6.44
CA PHE A 67 -2.35 -12.08 5.52
C PHE A 67 -3.76 -12.23 6.04
N PHE A 68 -4.75 -11.87 5.22
CA PHE A 68 -6.16 -12.02 5.61
C PHE A 68 -6.60 -13.48 5.48
N LYS A 69 -6.64 -14.18 6.62
CA LYS A 69 -7.07 -15.58 6.73
C LYS A 69 -8.18 -15.75 7.78
N ASN A 70 -8.98 -16.80 7.66
CA ASN A 70 -9.91 -17.25 8.71
C ASN A 70 -9.20 -18.17 9.72
N ASP A 71 -9.94 -18.64 10.74
CA ASP A 71 -9.42 -19.52 11.80
C ASP A 71 -8.91 -20.88 11.28
N GLU A 72 -9.36 -21.30 10.09
CA GLU A 72 -8.93 -22.53 9.42
C GLU A 72 -7.70 -22.31 8.52
N GLY A 73 -7.19 -21.07 8.42
CA GLY A 73 -6.06 -20.71 7.56
C GLY A 73 -6.42 -20.43 6.10
N HIS A 74 -7.70 -20.41 5.74
CA HIS A 74 -8.18 -20.09 4.39
C HIS A 74 -8.18 -18.58 4.14
N ASN A 75 -7.80 -18.16 2.93
CA ASN A 75 -7.79 -16.75 2.53
C ASN A 75 -9.19 -16.16 2.48
N VAL A 76 -9.30 -14.90 2.89
CA VAL A 76 -10.59 -14.21 2.96
C VAL A 76 -10.54 -12.81 2.36
N THR A 77 -11.69 -12.36 1.85
CA THR A 77 -11.85 -10.98 1.38
C THR A 77 -11.79 -9.99 2.53
N VAL A 78 -11.12 -8.85 2.30
CA VAL A 78 -11.10 -7.74 3.25
C VAL A 78 -12.47 -7.08 3.30
N ASN A 79 -13.04 -7.00 4.48
CA ASN A 79 -14.24 -6.23 4.77
C ASN A 79 -13.97 -5.32 5.97
N ASP A 80 -14.93 -4.48 6.30
CA ASP A 80 -14.81 -3.48 7.35
C ASP A 80 -14.41 -4.09 8.71
N ASP A 81 -15.01 -5.22 9.09
CA ASP A 81 -14.72 -5.90 10.37
C ASP A 81 -13.33 -6.52 10.40
N ARG A 82 -12.93 -7.22 9.33
CA ARG A 82 -11.61 -7.85 9.21
C ARG A 82 -10.50 -6.82 9.15
N TYR A 83 -10.74 -5.70 8.46
CA TYR A 83 -9.81 -4.58 8.43
C TYR A 83 -9.62 -4.01 9.83
N ARG A 84 -10.70 -3.73 10.57
CA ARG A 84 -10.60 -3.28 11.97
C ARG A 84 -9.91 -4.30 12.88
N ALA A 85 -10.20 -5.59 12.72
CA ALA A 85 -9.54 -6.65 13.48
C ALA A 85 -8.02 -6.67 13.21
N MET A 86 -7.60 -6.52 11.95
CA MET A 86 -6.20 -6.37 11.59
C MET A 86 -5.58 -5.13 12.24
N ILE A 87 -6.25 -3.97 12.17
CA ILE A 87 -5.76 -2.74 12.79
C ILE A 87 -5.55 -2.93 14.30
N THR A 88 -6.54 -3.47 15.01
CA THR A 88 -6.50 -3.63 16.48
C THR A 88 -5.56 -4.72 16.95
N ASN A 89 -5.55 -5.89 16.28
CA ASN A 89 -4.89 -7.08 16.79
C ASN A 89 -3.48 -7.27 16.23
N PHE A 90 -3.15 -6.61 15.12
CA PHE A 90 -1.84 -6.72 14.49
C PHE A 90 -1.15 -5.36 14.40
N PHE A 91 -1.76 -4.40 13.70
CA PHE A 91 -1.06 -3.16 13.36
C PHE A 91 -0.73 -2.31 14.59
N ILE A 92 -1.71 -2.00 15.45
CA ILE A 92 -1.49 -1.18 16.65
C ILE A 92 -0.43 -1.81 17.58
N PRO A 93 -0.49 -3.12 17.90
CA PRO A 93 0.58 -3.79 18.63
C PRO A 93 1.98 -3.61 18.00
N GLU A 94 2.10 -3.74 16.68
CA GLU A 94 3.38 -3.55 15.99
C GLU A 94 3.87 -2.09 16.04
N LEU A 95 2.97 -1.10 16.03
CA LEU A 95 3.37 0.31 16.23
C LEU A 95 4.11 0.49 17.57
N HIS A 96 3.65 -0.18 18.63
CA HIS A 96 4.31 -0.09 19.94
C HIS A 96 5.71 -0.70 19.93
N ASN A 97 5.95 -1.74 19.11
CA ASN A 97 7.26 -2.38 18.98
C ASN A 97 8.29 -1.49 18.25
N HIS A 98 7.83 -0.61 17.37
CA HIS A 98 8.68 0.21 16.51
C HIS A 98 8.91 1.65 17.02
N ASP A 99 8.41 2.02 18.20
CA ASP A 99 8.50 3.36 18.81
C ASP A 99 8.10 4.52 17.86
N VAL A 100 7.01 4.33 17.11
CA VAL A 100 6.60 5.25 16.03
C VAL A 100 5.67 6.39 16.50
N GLN A 101 5.91 6.95 17.69
CA GLN A 101 4.96 7.85 18.38
C GLN A 101 4.67 9.20 17.68
N GLU A 102 5.36 9.53 16.58
CA GLU A 102 5.16 10.77 15.83
C GLU A 102 4.76 10.57 14.36
N LEU A 103 4.46 9.33 13.94
CA LEU A 103 4.09 9.07 12.55
C LEU A 103 2.67 9.54 12.22
N TRP A 104 2.53 9.98 10.97
CA TRP A 104 1.27 10.26 10.31
C TRP A 104 0.80 9.01 9.58
N PHE A 105 -0.40 8.53 9.88
CA PHE A 105 -0.95 7.38 9.20
C PHE A 105 -1.70 7.81 7.93
N GLN A 106 -1.39 7.17 6.81
CA GLN A 106 -2.08 7.38 5.55
C GLN A 106 -2.71 6.07 5.06
N GLN A 107 -4.00 6.13 4.75
CA GLN A 107 -4.75 5.08 4.07
C GLN A 107 -5.62 5.66 2.94
N ASP A 108 -6.01 4.82 1.99
CA ASP A 108 -6.77 5.23 0.82
C ASP A 108 -8.27 5.44 1.12
N GLY A 109 -9.06 5.64 0.05
CA GLY A 109 -10.50 5.91 0.14
C GLY A 109 -11.41 4.68 0.06
N ALA A 110 -10.91 3.45 0.22
CA ALA A 110 -11.71 2.22 0.15
C ALA A 110 -12.85 2.22 1.19
N THR A 111 -13.91 1.46 0.92
CA THR A 111 -15.11 1.43 1.77
C THR A 111 -14.76 1.00 3.21
N CYS A 112 -13.96 -0.05 3.37
CA CYS A 112 -13.51 -0.54 4.68
C CYS A 112 -12.66 0.47 5.46
N HIS A 113 -11.90 1.31 4.75
CA HIS A 113 -11.05 2.35 5.34
C HIS A 113 -11.84 3.57 5.78
N THR A 114 -12.98 3.82 5.13
CA THR A 114 -13.81 5.02 5.35
C THR A 114 -15.05 4.75 6.21
N ALA A 115 -15.30 3.50 6.59
CA ALA A 115 -16.30 3.16 7.59
C ALA A 115 -16.09 3.97 8.89
N ARG A 116 -17.18 4.50 9.47
CA ARG A 116 -17.11 5.40 10.63
C ARG A 116 -16.31 4.79 11.78
N ALA A 117 -16.61 3.54 12.13
CA ALA A 117 -15.91 2.81 13.19
C ALA A 117 -14.41 2.64 12.92
N THR A 118 -14.00 2.48 11.66
CA THR A 118 -12.60 2.39 11.27
C THR A 118 -11.90 3.74 11.43
N ILE A 119 -12.54 4.83 11.00
CA ILE A 119 -12.01 6.19 11.16
C ILE A 119 -11.87 6.55 12.64
N ASP A 120 -12.86 6.23 13.46
CA ASP A 120 -12.84 6.54 14.89
C ASP A 120 -11.72 5.76 15.60
N LEU A 121 -11.57 4.45 15.32
CA LEU A 121 -10.45 3.63 15.81
C LEU A 121 -9.07 4.23 15.47
N LEU A 122 -8.90 4.69 14.23
CA LEU A 122 -7.64 5.29 13.80
C LEU A 122 -7.42 6.69 14.40
N LYS A 123 -8.48 7.46 14.63
CA LYS A 123 -8.39 8.75 15.33
C LYS A 123 -8.02 8.57 16.80
N ASP A 124 -8.53 7.55 17.47
CA ASP A 124 -8.14 7.24 18.85
C ASP A 124 -6.64 6.91 18.93
N THR A 125 -6.08 6.33 17.88
CA THR A 125 -4.65 5.96 17.80
C THR A 125 -3.75 7.11 17.35
N PHE A 126 -4.12 7.82 16.29
CA PHE A 126 -3.24 8.80 15.61
C PHE A 126 -3.66 10.26 15.86
N GLY A 127 -4.83 10.52 16.45
CA GLY A 127 -5.38 11.86 16.64
C GLY A 127 -5.51 12.62 15.32
N ASP A 128 -5.00 13.85 15.29
CA ASP A 128 -4.97 14.70 14.10
C ASP A 128 -3.98 14.23 13.02
N ARG A 129 -3.14 13.23 13.32
CA ARG A 129 -2.11 12.70 12.41
C ARG A 129 -2.65 11.63 11.44
N LEU A 130 -3.94 11.69 11.11
CA LEU A 130 -4.60 10.74 10.21
C LEU A 130 -4.91 11.39 8.85
N MET A 131 -4.31 10.85 7.80
CA MET A 131 -4.57 11.17 6.39
C MET A 131 -5.46 10.10 5.77
N SER A 132 -6.74 10.42 5.64
CA SER A 132 -7.76 9.50 5.13
C SER A 132 -8.89 10.31 4.52
N ARG A 133 -9.68 9.74 3.60
CA ARG A 133 -10.77 10.47 2.92
C ARG A 133 -11.73 11.18 3.89
N LEU A 134 -12.04 10.55 5.03
CA LEU A 134 -12.89 11.09 6.11
C LEU A 134 -12.11 11.39 7.41
N GLY A 135 -10.78 11.45 7.33
CA GLY A 135 -9.90 11.79 8.44
C GLY A 135 -9.80 13.30 8.69
N PRO A 136 -9.07 13.71 9.74
CA PRO A 136 -8.71 15.11 10.00
C PRO A 136 -8.07 15.80 8.81
N VAL A 137 -7.25 15.05 8.06
CA VAL A 137 -6.69 15.48 6.79
C VAL A 137 -7.27 14.61 5.68
N SER A 138 -8.05 15.25 4.80
CA SER A 138 -8.64 14.55 3.67
C SER A 138 -7.56 14.05 2.72
N TRP A 139 -7.59 12.77 2.36
CA TRP A 139 -6.79 12.22 1.27
C TRP A 139 -7.63 12.14 -0.01
N PRO A 140 -7.16 12.66 -1.15
CA PRO A 140 -7.95 12.73 -2.36
C PRO A 140 -8.27 11.33 -2.93
N PRO A 141 -9.47 11.13 -3.50
CA PRO A 141 -9.83 9.87 -4.12
C PRO A 141 -8.91 9.55 -5.31
N ARG A 142 -8.67 8.26 -5.57
CA ARG A 142 -7.87 7.76 -6.71
C ARG A 142 -6.42 8.28 -6.74
N SER A 143 -5.85 8.53 -5.56
CA SER A 143 -4.44 8.87 -5.42
C SER A 143 -3.58 7.67 -5.00
N CYS A 144 -4.05 6.45 -5.28
CA CYS A 144 -3.36 5.19 -4.99
C CYS A 144 -1.98 5.15 -5.65
N ASP A 145 -1.86 5.62 -6.91
CA ASP A 145 -0.59 5.68 -7.66
C ASP A 145 0.53 6.56 -7.02
N LEU A 146 0.26 7.19 -5.87
CA LEU A 146 1.20 8.05 -5.16
C LEU A 146 1.73 7.45 -3.85
N THR A 147 1.33 6.22 -3.50
CA THR A 147 1.87 5.55 -2.32
C THR A 147 3.19 4.84 -2.64
N PRO A 148 4.18 4.85 -1.74
CA PRO A 148 5.38 4.01 -1.85
C PRO A 148 5.08 2.51 -1.93
N LEU A 149 3.90 2.09 -1.49
CA LEU A 149 3.49 0.70 -1.62
C LEU A 149 3.20 0.34 -3.08
N ASP A 150 2.45 1.19 -3.78
CA ASP A 150 2.06 0.97 -5.17
C ASP A 150 3.23 1.06 -6.17
N TYR A 151 4.01 2.16 -6.13
CA TYR A 151 5.07 2.35 -7.13
C TYR A 151 6.36 1.59 -6.84
N PHE A 152 6.56 1.12 -5.60
CA PHE A 152 7.79 0.43 -5.19
C PHE A 152 7.51 -0.93 -4.57
N LEU A 153 6.89 -1.01 -3.39
CA LEU A 153 6.84 -2.25 -2.61
C LEU A 153 6.21 -3.40 -3.38
N TRP A 154 4.99 -3.21 -3.89
CA TRP A 154 4.24 -4.28 -4.54
C TRP A 154 4.85 -4.72 -5.86
N GLY A 155 5.34 -3.78 -6.66
CA GLY A 155 6.06 -4.09 -7.90
C GLY A 155 7.34 -4.88 -7.62
N TYR A 156 8.13 -4.44 -6.63
CA TYR A 156 9.38 -5.09 -6.23
C TYR A 156 9.12 -6.50 -5.68
N VAL A 157 8.19 -6.64 -4.72
CA VAL A 157 7.86 -7.94 -4.11
C VAL A 157 7.34 -8.91 -5.16
N LYS A 158 6.41 -8.49 -6.03
CA LYS A 158 5.89 -9.35 -7.11
C LYS A 158 6.99 -9.80 -8.07
N SER A 159 7.95 -8.94 -8.40
CA SER A 159 9.05 -9.31 -9.31
C SER A 159 9.95 -10.42 -8.77
N LEU A 160 10.10 -10.51 -7.45
CA LEU A 160 10.94 -11.51 -6.79
C LEU A 160 10.16 -12.77 -6.41
N VAL A 161 8.95 -12.60 -5.89
CA VAL A 161 8.11 -13.72 -5.45
C VAL A 161 7.71 -14.64 -6.61
N TYR A 162 7.48 -14.07 -7.80
CA TYR A 162 7.14 -14.84 -9.00
C TYR A 162 8.34 -15.27 -9.85
N ALA A 163 9.56 -14.93 -9.46
CA ALA A 163 10.76 -15.47 -10.10
C ALA A 163 10.88 -16.98 -9.84
N ASP A 164 10.52 -17.40 -8.63
CA ASP A 164 10.37 -18.81 -8.27
C ASP A 164 8.94 -19.26 -8.62
N LYS A 165 8.81 -20.32 -9.43
CA LYS A 165 7.49 -20.89 -9.77
C LYS A 165 6.89 -21.58 -8.55
N THR A 166 6.25 -20.81 -7.66
CA THR A 166 5.58 -21.32 -6.47
C THR A 166 4.36 -22.16 -6.86
N GLN A 167 4.26 -23.37 -6.32
CA GLN A 167 3.15 -24.29 -6.62
C GLN A 167 2.05 -24.31 -5.54
N THR A 168 2.29 -23.69 -4.38
CA THR A 168 1.36 -23.67 -3.25
C THR A 168 1.25 -22.27 -2.65
N LEU A 169 0.11 -21.98 -2.01
CA LEU A 169 -0.11 -20.71 -1.31
C LEU A 169 0.84 -20.53 -0.11
N ASP A 170 1.19 -21.61 0.59
CA ASP A 170 2.10 -21.54 1.74
C ASP A 170 3.50 -21.11 1.30
N HIS A 171 4.03 -21.69 0.22
CA HIS A 171 5.31 -21.26 -0.34
C HIS A 171 5.26 -19.82 -0.87
N LEU A 172 4.12 -19.40 -1.43
CA LEU A 172 3.93 -18.03 -1.87
C LEU A 172 3.97 -17.05 -0.69
N GLU A 173 3.32 -17.38 0.42
CA GLU A 173 3.35 -16.62 1.66
C GLU A 173 4.76 -16.55 2.26
N ASP A 174 5.45 -17.67 2.39
CA ASP A 174 6.82 -17.72 2.90
C ASP A 174 7.78 -16.87 2.05
N ASN A 175 7.62 -16.92 0.73
CA ASN A 175 8.39 -16.08 -0.18
C ASN A 175 8.08 -14.59 0.00
N ILE A 176 6.82 -14.21 0.18
CA ILE A 176 6.44 -12.81 0.44
C ILE A 176 7.07 -12.33 1.76
N ARG A 177 6.98 -13.14 2.83
CA ARG A 177 7.60 -12.84 4.14
C ARG A 177 9.11 -12.64 4.00
N ARG A 178 9.79 -13.57 3.34
CA ARG A 178 11.23 -13.50 3.09
C ARG A 178 11.62 -12.26 2.29
N VAL A 179 10.95 -12.02 1.16
CA VAL A 179 11.28 -10.88 0.28
C VAL A 179 11.07 -9.55 0.99
N ILE A 180 10.00 -9.40 1.79
CA ILE A 180 9.77 -8.18 2.57
C ILE A 180 10.82 -8.00 3.66
N ALA A 181 11.19 -9.07 4.38
CA ALA A 181 12.24 -9.04 5.39
C ALA A 181 13.62 -8.67 4.81
N ASP A 182 13.89 -9.06 3.56
CA ASP A 182 15.13 -8.76 2.85
C ASP A 182 15.20 -7.31 2.29
N ILE A 183 14.12 -6.52 2.41
CA ILE A 183 14.12 -5.12 1.93
C ILE A 183 15.05 -4.28 2.81
N ARG A 184 16.12 -3.79 2.19
CA ARG A 184 17.13 -2.97 2.87
C ARG A 184 16.58 -1.58 3.22
N PRO A 185 16.92 -1.00 4.38
CA PRO A 185 16.50 0.35 4.77
C PRO A 185 16.79 1.42 3.71
N GLN A 186 17.92 1.31 3.00
CA GLN A 186 18.27 2.26 1.94
C GLN A 186 17.24 2.30 0.80
N MET A 187 16.57 1.18 0.52
CA MET A 187 15.51 1.11 -0.50
C MET A 187 14.27 1.89 -0.05
N LEU A 188 13.95 1.84 1.25
CA LEU A 188 12.85 2.59 1.87
C LEU A 188 13.14 4.09 1.90
N GLU A 189 14.37 4.48 2.20
CA GLU A 189 14.77 5.88 2.11
C GLU A 189 14.65 6.41 0.68
N ASN A 190 15.06 5.61 -0.31
CA ASN A 190 15.00 6.03 -1.70
C ASN A 190 13.55 6.12 -2.19
N SER A 191 12.69 5.15 -1.87
CA SER A 191 11.28 5.22 -2.23
C SER A 191 10.63 6.49 -1.66
N SER A 192 10.89 6.81 -0.39
CA SER A 192 10.37 8.03 0.24
C SER A 192 10.79 9.35 -0.46
N LYS A 193 11.91 9.33 -1.20
CA LYS A 193 12.45 10.47 -1.99
C LYS A 193 11.97 10.48 -3.44
N ILE A 194 11.69 9.31 -4.02
CA ILE A 194 11.30 9.11 -5.44
C ILE A 194 9.93 9.76 -5.75
N GLY A 195 9.26 10.31 -4.73
CA GLY A 195 8.03 11.08 -4.84
C GLY A 195 8.12 12.48 -5.47
N ARG A 196 9.10 13.38 -5.18
CA ARG A 196 9.38 14.70 -5.84
C ARG A 196 10.66 15.42 -5.30
N PRO A 197 11.32 16.29 -6.10
CA PRO A 197 12.55 17.02 -5.74
C PRO A 197 12.40 18.36 -4.97
N ASP A 198 11.21 18.84 -4.57
CA ASP A 198 11.02 20.23 -4.07
C ASP A 198 10.38 20.40 -2.66
N TRP A 199 10.56 19.45 -1.74
CA TRP A 199 9.89 19.46 -0.41
C TRP A 199 10.43 20.46 0.62
N THR A 200 10.87 21.64 0.19
CA THR A 200 11.22 22.78 1.07
C THR A 200 10.20 23.90 0.89
N THR A 201 8.99 23.78 1.44
CA THR A 201 8.05 24.91 1.50
C THR A 201 7.39 25.04 2.87
N SER A 202 7.16 26.30 3.24
CA SER A 202 6.74 26.82 4.54
C SER A 202 5.22 26.79 4.81
N GLU A 203 4.46 26.02 4.04
CA GLU A 203 3.04 25.72 4.30
C GLU A 203 2.95 24.47 5.19
N PRO A 204 1.85 24.20 5.94
CA PRO A 204 1.74 22.94 6.67
C PRO A 204 1.88 21.80 5.66
N ALA A 205 3.00 21.06 5.72
CA ALA A 205 3.46 20.14 4.68
C ALA A 205 2.38 19.13 4.20
N VAL A 206 1.44 18.85 5.09
CA VAL A 206 0.26 18.01 4.88
C VAL A 206 -0.75 18.60 3.89
N ALA A 207 -1.02 19.90 3.95
CA ALA A 207 -1.90 20.59 3.00
C ALA A 207 -1.26 20.63 1.60
N VAL A 208 0.06 20.81 1.53
CA VAL A 208 0.84 20.76 0.28
C VAL A 208 0.82 19.36 -0.33
N LEU A 209 0.96 18.31 0.49
CA LEU A 209 0.83 16.91 0.05
C LEU A 209 -0.56 16.66 -0.54
N CYS A 210 -1.61 17.05 0.17
CA CYS A 210 -2.99 16.86 -0.30
C CYS A 210 -3.27 17.66 -1.59
N GLN A 211 -2.83 18.92 -1.67
CA GLN A 211 -3.03 19.78 -2.83
C GLN A 211 -2.19 19.33 -4.04
N LYS A 212 -0.94 18.90 -3.85
CA LYS A 212 -0.09 18.34 -4.92
C LYS A 212 -0.61 16.99 -5.41
N SER A 213 -1.15 16.14 -4.53
CA SER A 213 -1.85 14.90 -4.91
C SER A 213 -3.11 15.19 -5.70
N TYR A 214 -3.92 16.16 -5.25
CA TYR A 214 -5.12 16.61 -5.94
C TYR A 214 -4.83 17.20 -7.34
N LEU A 215 -3.82 18.06 -7.45
CA LEU A 215 -3.37 18.64 -8.73
C LEU A 215 -2.84 17.58 -9.70
N LYS A 216 -2.10 16.56 -9.21
CA LYS A 216 -1.60 15.47 -10.06
C LYS A 216 -2.74 14.58 -10.55
N CYS A 217 -3.70 14.24 -9.68
CA CYS A 217 -4.90 13.50 -10.05
C CYS A 217 -5.73 14.24 -11.11
N ASN A 218 -5.81 15.58 -11.03
CA ASN A 218 -6.52 16.39 -12.03
C ASN A 218 -5.70 16.65 -13.30
N ALA A 219 -4.36 16.66 -13.25
CA ALA A 219 -3.52 16.82 -14.44
C ALA A 219 -3.64 15.60 -15.38
N THR A 220 -3.81 14.39 -14.85
CA THR A 220 -4.11 13.18 -15.63
C THR A 220 -5.48 13.23 -16.32
N ARG A 221 -6.36 14.16 -15.92
CA ARG A 221 -7.68 14.39 -16.53
C ARG A 221 -7.62 15.24 -17.80
N LEU A 222 -6.61 16.11 -17.93
CA LEU A 222 -6.47 17.03 -19.08
C LEU A 222 -5.69 16.43 -20.26
N SER A 223 -5.22 15.18 -20.16
CA SER A 223 -4.55 14.46 -21.25
C SER A 223 -5.45 13.45 -21.97
N PHE A 224 -6.75 13.46 -21.69
CA PHE A 224 -7.78 12.61 -22.32
C PHE A 224 -9.08 13.37 -22.63
N GLU A 225 -8.95 14.65 -23.00
CA GLU A 225 -9.98 15.39 -23.74
C GLU A 225 -9.39 15.92 -25.05
#